data_AF-A0A0D2MLG5-F1
#
_entry.id   AF-A0A0D2MLG5-F1
#
_cell.length_a   1.000
_cell.length_b   1.000
_cell.length_c   1.000
_cell.angle_alpha   90.00
_cell.angle_beta   90.00
_cell.angle_gamma   90.00
#
_symmetry.space_group_name_H-M   'P 1'
#
loop_
_entity.id
_entity.type
_entity.pdbx_description
1 polymer ?
#
loop_
_entity_poly.entity_id
_entity_poly.type
_entity_poly.pdbx_seq_one_letter_code
_entity_poly.pdbx_strand_id
1 'polypeptide(L)'
;MLRCAYSGAAPAGAAAEQLLACMVLADRYQLRHCVEACGRAIRALDGVRVSWPAALALLRLPPGLQEAAAFSSLAEKAYQRVRADFQNVDVAFQRARLRAAFLQLPRGAVEHLLRAQELCTVSENTVFLAAASWLRAREREAAVAAEEGGAGAEGGDALELLRLVRYPHMSANFLAAVAGHEQLLRRHPDFQTRPIADRPPHLARPRGPSCHPSGVADPRGGRLLPRARGSEGATSAFTSYIARDDLHTAISKYRASSCRDATS
;
A
#
# COMPACT_ATOMS: atom_id res chain seq x y z
N MET A 1 22.20 -4.51 -25.79
CA MET A 1 21.45 -5.27 -26.81
C MET A 1 22.26 -5.46 -28.09
N LEU A 2 22.54 -4.43 -28.90
CA LEU A 2 23.25 -4.60 -30.19
C LEU A 2 24.57 -5.39 -30.07
N ARG A 3 25.41 -5.05 -29.09
CA ARG A 3 26.66 -5.81 -28.83
C ARG A 3 26.40 -7.31 -28.61
N CYS A 4 25.35 -7.66 -27.86
CA CYS A 4 24.99 -9.05 -27.58
C CYS A 4 24.44 -9.76 -28.83
N ALA A 5 23.69 -9.04 -29.68
CA ALA A 5 23.17 -9.57 -30.94
C ALA A 5 24.30 -9.92 -31.93
N TYR A 6 25.36 -9.12 -31.97
CA TYR A 6 26.50 -9.38 -32.86
C TYR A 6 27.52 -10.35 -32.26
N SER A 7 27.76 -10.33 -30.94
CA SER A 7 28.76 -11.18 -30.30
C SER A 7 28.24 -12.56 -29.90
N GLY A 8 26.92 -12.75 -29.80
CA GLY A 8 26.31 -13.93 -29.20
C GLY A 8 26.57 -14.07 -27.69
N ALA A 9 27.19 -13.07 -27.06
CA ALA A 9 27.59 -13.08 -25.66
C ALA A 9 26.98 -11.92 -24.87
N ALA A 10 26.61 -12.18 -23.62
CA ALA A 10 26.15 -11.12 -22.73
C ALA A 10 27.30 -10.12 -22.45
N PRO A 11 27.01 -8.83 -22.30
CA PRO A 11 28.03 -7.83 -21.97
C PRO A 11 28.74 -8.18 -20.64
N ALA A 12 30.06 -8.30 -20.70
CA ALA A 12 30.88 -8.60 -19.52
C ALA A 12 30.72 -7.49 -18.46
N GLY A 13 30.49 -7.88 -17.21
CA GLY A 13 30.33 -6.93 -16.09
C GLY A 13 29.00 -6.16 -16.08
N ALA A 14 28.04 -6.50 -16.92
CA ALA A 14 26.73 -5.86 -16.89
C ALA A 14 25.99 -6.18 -15.59
N ALA A 15 25.35 -5.17 -15.02
CA ALA A 15 24.50 -5.34 -13.84
C ALA A 15 23.26 -6.19 -14.19
N ALA A 16 22.67 -6.83 -13.17
CA ALA A 16 21.48 -7.65 -13.35
C ALA A 16 20.33 -6.87 -14.01
N GLU A 17 20.14 -5.58 -13.68
CA GLU A 17 19.10 -4.76 -14.31
C GLU A 17 19.35 -4.55 -15.81
N GLN A 18 20.61 -4.34 -16.20
CA GLN A 18 20.98 -4.15 -17.61
C GLN A 18 20.80 -5.42 -18.42
N LEU A 19 21.11 -6.58 -17.83
CA LEU A 19 20.88 -7.88 -18.43
C LEU A 19 19.37 -8.10 -18.64
N LEU A 20 18.54 -7.85 -17.63
CA LEU A 20 17.08 -7.97 -17.74
C LEU A 20 16.49 -7.03 -18.79
N ALA A 21 16.93 -5.77 -18.83
CA ALA A 21 16.50 -4.82 -19.85
C ALA A 21 16.92 -5.27 -21.27
N CYS A 22 18.15 -5.80 -21.40
CA CYS A 22 18.63 -6.36 -22.66
C CYS A 22 17.77 -7.55 -23.12
N MET A 23 17.27 -8.35 -22.19
CA MET A 23 16.43 -9.50 -22.47
C MET A 23 15.02 -9.12 -22.91
N VAL A 24 14.38 -8.17 -22.22
CA VAL A 24 13.06 -7.66 -22.62
C VAL A 24 13.13 -7.11 -24.05
N LEU A 25 14.21 -6.39 -24.38
CA LEU A 25 14.44 -5.93 -25.75
C LEU A 25 14.69 -7.10 -26.70
N ALA A 26 15.55 -8.06 -26.34
CA ALA A 26 15.84 -9.21 -27.18
C ALA A 26 14.58 -10.04 -27.49
N ASP A 27 13.70 -10.25 -26.51
CA ASP A 27 12.42 -10.93 -26.66
C ASP A 27 11.49 -10.19 -27.63
N ARG A 28 11.37 -8.87 -27.47
CA ARG A 28 10.61 -8.01 -28.39
C ARG A 28 11.08 -8.09 -29.85
N TYR A 29 12.38 -8.29 -30.07
CA TYR A 29 12.97 -8.48 -31.39
C TYR A 29 13.18 -9.96 -31.77
N GLN A 30 12.65 -10.90 -30.97
CA GLN A 30 12.74 -12.35 -31.18
C GLN A 30 14.18 -12.90 -31.28
N LEU A 31 15.15 -12.23 -30.66
CA LEU A 31 16.55 -12.65 -30.61
C LEU A 31 16.78 -13.70 -29.51
N ARG A 32 16.29 -14.93 -29.74
CA ARG A 32 16.32 -16.02 -28.75
C ARG A 32 17.71 -16.29 -28.16
N HIS A 33 18.75 -16.28 -29.00
CA HIS A 33 20.14 -16.49 -28.57
C HIS A 33 20.62 -15.43 -27.55
N CYS A 34 20.18 -14.16 -27.69
CA CYS A 34 20.48 -13.11 -26.72
C CYS A 34 19.76 -13.34 -25.39
N VAL A 35 18.49 -13.75 -25.44
CA VAL A 35 17.70 -14.07 -24.23
C VAL A 35 18.39 -15.20 -23.46
N GLU A 36 18.82 -16.25 -24.15
CA GLU A 36 19.56 -17.36 -23.53
C GLU A 36 20.92 -16.93 -22.99
N ALA A 37 21.69 -16.12 -23.72
CA ALA A 37 23.00 -15.64 -23.29
C ALA A 37 22.89 -14.78 -22.02
N CYS A 38 21.94 -13.85 -22.00
CA CYS A 38 21.66 -13.05 -20.81
C CYS A 38 21.10 -13.91 -19.66
N GLY A 39 20.24 -14.89 -19.95
CA GLY A 39 19.73 -15.83 -18.95
C GLY A 39 20.86 -16.63 -18.28
N ARG A 40 21.83 -17.13 -19.06
CA ARG A 40 23.03 -17.79 -18.52
C ARG A 40 23.86 -16.84 -17.65
N ALA A 41 24.04 -15.60 -18.09
CA ALA A 41 24.78 -14.59 -17.33
C ALA A 41 24.10 -14.26 -15.99
N ILE A 42 22.76 -14.13 -15.96
CA ILE A 42 22.02 -13.88 -14.73
C ILE A 42 22.08 -15.09 -13.79
N ARG A 43 21.94 -16.32 -14.31
CA ARG A 43 22.11 -17.54 -13.50
C ARG A 43 23.52 -17.68 -12.91
N ALA A 44 24.54 -17.13 -13.56
CA ALA A 44 25.89 -17.10 -12.99
C ALA A 44 26.00 -16.10 -11.81
N LEU A 45 25.12 -15.11 -11.72
CA LEU A 45 25.05 -14.15 -10.61
C LEU A 45 24.22 -14.68 -9.41
N ASP A 46 23.59 -15.85 -9.56
CA ASP A 46 22.49 -16.37 -8.74
C ASP A 46 22.85 -16.70 -7.27
N GLY A 47 24.12 -16.55 -6.90
CA GLY A 47 24.60 -16.61 -5.51
C GLY A 47 24.55 -15.27 -4.74
N VAL A 48 24.37 -14.14 -5.44
CA VAL A 48 24.32 -12.81 -4.83
C VAL A 48 22.87 -12.44 -4.50
N ARG A 49 22.62 -11.87 -3.31
CA ARG A 49 21.30 -11.34 -2.94
C ARG A 49 20.79 -10.41 -4.03
N VAL A 50 19.63 -10.71 -4.59
CA VAL A 50 18.96 -9.90 -5.62
C VAL A 50 18.75 -8.48 -5.07
N SER A 51 19.25 -7.48 -5.80
CA SER A 51 19.06 -6.06 -5.48
C SER A 51 17.57 -5.72 -5.60
N TRP A 52 17.09 -4.72 -4.85
CA TRP A 52 15.69 -4.28 -4.96
C TRP A 52 15.29 -3.86 -6.40
N PRO A 53 16.10 -3.08 -7.13
CA PRO A 53 15.79 -2.75 -8.52
C PRO A 53 15.74 -3.98 -9.44
N ALA A 54 16.65 -4.95 -9.25
CA ALA A 54 16.62 -6.21 -10.01
C ALA A 54 15.37 -7.05 -9.68
N ALA A 55 14.95 -7.11 -8.41
CA ALA A 55 13.72 -7.80 -8.01
C ALA A 55 12.49 -7.17 -8.68
N LEU A 56 12.39 -5.83 -8.68
CA LEU A 56 11.31 -5.13 -9.37
C LEU A 56 11.34 -5.37 -10.89
N ALA A 57 12.52 -5.40 -11.51
CA ALA A 57 12.65 -5.67 -12.94
C ALA A 57 12.20 -7.11 -13.28
N LEU A 58 12.57 -8.09 -12.45
CA LEU A 58 12.15 -9.50 -12.59
C LEU A 58 10.63 -9.65 -12.49
N LEU A 59 10.01 -9.02 -11.50
CA LEU A 59 8.57 -9.13 -11.26
C LEU A 59 7.72 -8.40 -12.31
N ARG A 60 8.32 -7.51 -13.11
CA ARG A 60 7.68 -6.79 -14.22
C ARG A 60 7.93 -7.43 -15.58
N LEU A 61 8.63 -8.55 -15.64
CA LEU A 61 8.86 -9.24 -16.91
C LEU A 61 7.51 -9.63 -17.55
N PRO A 62 7.39 -9.58 -18.89
CA PRO A 62 6.25 -10.14 -19.60
C PRO A 62 6.00 -11.61 -19.20
N PRO A 63 4.73 -12.06 -19.15
CA PRO A 63 4.39 -13.41 -18.69
C PRO A 63 5.10 -14.51 -19.50
N GLY A 64 5.23 -14.34 -20.83
CA GLY A 64 5.96 -15.29 -21.68
C GLY A 64 7.44 -15.46 -21.32
N LEU A 65 8.07 -14.41 -20.76
CA LEU A 65 9.44 -14.52 -20.23
C LEU A 65 9.46 -15.11 -18.81
N GLN A 66 8.44 -14.87 -17.98
CA GLN A 66 8.37 -15.44 -16.63
C GLN A 66 8.21 -16.97 -16.65
N GLU A 67 7.48 -17.50 -17.63
CA GLU A 67 7.21 -18.94 -17.77
C GLU A 67 8.42 -19.76 -18.20
N ALA A 68 9.40 -19.14 -18.86
CA ALA A 68 10.60 -19.86 -19.25
C ALA A 68 11.35 -20.35 -17.99
N ALA A 69 11.70 -21.64 -17.97
CA ALA A 69 12.31 -22.32 -16.81
C ALA A 69 13.58 -21.65 -16.28
N ALA A 70 14.21 -20.76 -17.07
CA ALA A 70 15.32 -19.94 -16.61
C ALA A 70 14.97 -18.85 -15.61
N PHE A 71 13.71 -18.44 -15.57
CA PHE A 71 13.25 -17.27 -14.81
C PHE A 71 12.35 -17.65 -13.67
N SER A 72 11.73 -18.82 -13.68
CA SER A 72 10.91 -19.27 -12.55
C SER A 72 11.70 -19.23 -11.24
N SER A 73 12.95 -19.70 -11.23
CA SER A 73 13.80 -19.64 -10.03
C SER A 73 14.20 -18.22 -9.61
N LEU A 74 14.43 -17.33 -10.58
CA LEU A 74 14.81 -15.93 -10.32
C LEU A 74 13.61 -15.10 -9.85
N ALA A 75 12.45 -15.31 -10.47
CA ALA A 75 11.19 -14.71 -10.07
C ALA A 75 10.84 -15.16 -8.64
N GLU A 76 10.97 -16.45 -8.33
CA GLU A 76 10.78 -16.98 -6.98
C GLU A 76 11.71 -16.29 -5.97
N LYS A 77 13.00 -16.10 -6.30
CA LYS A 77 13.94 -15.33 -5.47
C LYS A 77 13.51 -13.86 -5.31
N ALA A 78 12.96 -13.24 -6.35
CA ALA A 78 12.42 -11.88 -6.26
C ALA A 78 11.19 -11.83 -5.35
N TYR A 79 10.27 -12.79 -5.44
CA TYR A 79 9.13 -12.93 -4.52
C TYR A 79 9.58 -13.16 -3.07
N GLN A 80 10.57 -14.03 -2.86
CA GLN A 80 11.16 -14.27 -1.53
C GLN A 80 11.80 -13.01 -0.96
N ARG A 81 12.49 -12.22 -1.80
CA ARG A 81 13.05 -10.93 -1.39
C ARG A 81 11.96 -9.95 -0.97
N VAL A 82 10.91 -9.82 -1.77
CA VAL A 82 9.75 -8.97 -1.46
C VAL A 82 9.08 -9.44 -0.16
N ARG A 83 8.85 -10.75 -0.02
CA ARG A 83 8.30 -11.34 1.20
C ARG A 83 9.18 -11.07 2.42
N ALA A 84 10.50 -11.15 2.31
CA ALA A 84 11.40 -10.86 3.42
C ALA A 84 11.34 -9.40 3.87
N ASP A 85 11.26 -8.46 2.92
CA ASP A 85 11.19 -7.02 3.23
C ASP A 85 9.79 -6.60 3.75
N PHE A 86 8.72 -7.32 3.37
CA PHE A 86 7.33 -7.01 3.71
C PHE A 86 6.64 -8.07 4.58
N GLN A 87 7.38 -9.00 5.19
CA GLN A 87 6.81 -10.04 6.06
C GLN A 87 6.01 -9.40 7.20
N ASN A 88 6.51 -8.29 7.75
CA ASN A 88 5.79 -7.46 8.71
C ASN A 88 5.42 -6.12 8.08
N VAL A 89 4.17 -6.02 7.61
CA VAL A 89 3.69 -4.83 6.89
C VAL A 89 3.66 -3.60 7.80
N ASP A 90 3.29 -3.76 9.07
CA ASP A 90 3.26 -2.66 10.04
C ASP A 90 4.64 -2.00 10.18
N VAL A 91 5.68 -2.80 10.38
CA VAL A 91 7.06 -2.30 10.50
C VAL A 91 7.57 -1.76 9.16
N ALA A 92 7.23 -2.40 8.04
CA ALA A 92 7.63 -1.94 6.72
C ALA A 92 7.04 -0.55 6.40
N PHE A 93 5.76 -0.32 6.72
CA PHE A 93 5.07 0.95 6.43
C PHE A 93 5.48 2.11 7.35
N GLN A 94 6.04 1.82 8.52
CA GLN A 94 6.71 2.82 9.36
C GLN A 94 7.97 3.39 8.69
N ARG A 95 8.63 2.62 7.82
CA ARG A 95 9.84 3.04 7.11
C ARG A 95 9.48 3.67 5.76
N ALA A 96 9.70 4.98 5.62
CA ALA A 96 9.36 5.72 4.39
C ALA A 96 9.93 5.09 3.10
N ARG A 97 11.17 4.57 3.14
CA ARG A 97 11.79 3.89 2.01
C ARG A 97 11.06 2.61 1.60
N LEU A 98 10.64 1.78 2.56
CA LEU A 98 9.93 0.53 2.25
C LEU A 98 8.50 0.80 1.81
N ARG A 99 7.85 1.81 2.38
CA ARG A 99 6.55 2.29 1.88
C ARG A 99 6.65 2.73 0.41
N ALA A 100 7.64 3.55 0.06
CA ALA A 100 7.87 3.94 -1.33
C ALA A 100 8.18 2.73 -2.24
N ALA A 101 8.95 1.76 -1.74
CA ALA A 101 9.24 0.52 -2.44
C ALA A 101 7.97 -0.33 -2.68
N PHE A 102 7.09 -0.44 -1.68
CA PHE A 102 5.81 -1.15 -1.80
C PHE A 102 4.93 -0.56 -2.90
N LEU A 103 4.85 0.77 -2.97
CA LEU A 103 4.06 1.46 -4.00
C LEU A 103 4.56 1.23 -5.42
N GLN A 104 5.81 0.79 -5.59
CA GLN A 104 6.40 0.43 -6.89
C GLN A 104 6.17 -1.04 -7.26
N LEU A 105 5.69 -1.90 -6.34
CA LEU A 105 5.49 -3.31 -6.64
C LEU A 105 4.49 -3.49 -7.79
N PRO A 106 4.73 -4.44 -8.71
CA PRO A 106 3.71 -4.82 -9.69
C PRO A 106 2.53 -5.52 -9.01
N ARG A 107 1.37 -5.48 -9.66
CA ARG A 107 0.12 -6.05 -9.15
C ARG A 107 0.29 -7.48 -8.63
N GLY A 108 0.89 -8.37 -9.43
CA GLY A 108 1.09 -9.77 -9.05
C GLY A 108 1.92 -9.97 -7.78
N ALA A 109 2.86 -9.06 -7.50
CA ALA A 109 3.63 -9.10 -6.26
C ALA A 109 2.81 -8.65 -5.05
N VAL A 110 1.98 -7.61 -5.20
CA VAL A 110 1.05 -7.18 -4.15
C VAL A 110 0.02 -8.27 -3.87
N GLU A 111 -0.57 -8.87 -4.89
CA GLU A 111 -1.49 -9.99 -4.71
C GLU A 111 -0.85 -11.17 -4.00
N HIS A 112 0.37 -11.55 -4.39
CA HIS A 112 1.10 -12.64 -3.76
C HIS A 112 1.35 -12.35 -2.27
N LEU A 113 1.72 -11.11 -1.92
CA LEU A 113 1.85 -10.68 -0.53
C LEU A 113 0.53 -10.73 0.24
N LEU A 114 -0.57 -10.23 -0.35
CA LEU A 114 -1.89 -10.20 0.31
C LEU A 114 -2.49 -11.59 0.49
N ARG A 115 -2.19 -12.54 -0.41
CA ARG A 115 -2.61 -13.96 -0.27
C ARG A 115 -1.74 -14.75 0.70
N ALA A 116 -0.55 -14.26 1.05
CA ALA A 116 0.35 -14.97 1.95
C ALA A 116 -0.25 -15.06 3.35
N GLN A 117 -0.55 -16.28 3.80
CA GLN A 117 -1.12 -16.52 5.14
C GLN A 117 -0.15 -16.12 6.26
N GLU A 118 1.14 -16.13 5.97
CA GLU A 118 2.22 -15.81 6.91
C GLU A 118 2.55 -14.30 6.94
N LEU A 119 1.70 -13.44 6.39
CA LEU A 119 1.87 -12.00 6.51
C LEU A 119 1.66 -11.59 7.97
N CYS A 120 2.75 -11.28 8.67
CA CYS A 120 2.74 -10.87 10.06
C CYS A 120 2.20 -9.44 10.16
N THR A 121 0.92 -9.28 10.50
CA THR A 121 0.35 -7.96 10.78
C THR A 121 -0.31 -7.92 12.13
N VAL A 122 -0.23 -6.77 12.80
CA VAL A 122 -0.92 -6.50 14.07
C VAL A 122 -2.43 -6.40 13.82
N SER A 123 -2.83 -5.88 12.67
CA SER A 123 -4.23 -5.77 12.30
C SER A 123 -4.43 -5.79 10.78
N GLU A 124 -5.60 -6.27 10.36
CA GLU A 124 -6.02 -6.20 8.96
C GLU A 124 -6.25 -4.75 8.49
N ASN A 125 -6.40 -3.79 9.41
CA ASN A 125 -6.49 -2.38 9.08
C ASN A 125 -5.23 -1.89 8.33
N THR A 126 -4.05 -2.37 8.73
CA THR A 126 -2.78 -1.99 8.07
C THR A 126 -2.68 -2.60 6.67
N VAL A 127 -3.13 -3.85 6.51
CA VAL A 127 -3.20 -4.53 5.21
C VAL A 127 -4.11 -3.75 4.26
N PHE A 128 -5.28 -3.32 4.75
CA PHE A 128 -6.19 -2.47 4.00
C PHE A 128 -5.53 -1.14 3.58
N LEU A 129 -4.87 -0.44 4.52
CA LEU A 129 -4.19 0.82 4.20
C LEU A 129 -3.07 0.63 3.17
N ALA A 130 -2.32 -0.47 3.27
CA ALA A 130 -1.29 -0.81 2.30
C ALA A 130 -1.88 -1.00 0.89
N ALA A 131 -2.91 -1.84 0.77
CA ALA A 131 -3.60 -2.08 -0.50
C ALA A 131 -4.21 -0.80 -1.08
N ALA A 132 -4.95 -0.04 -0.27
CA ALA A 132 -5.56 1.24 -0.68
C ALA A 132 -4.50 2.27 -1.12
N SER A 133 -3.37 2.36 -0.41
CA SER A 133 -2.29 3.28 -0.79
C SER A 133 -1.64 2.91 -2.13
N TRP A 134 -1.48 1.61 -2.39
CA TRP A 134 -0.98 1.12 -3.67
C TRP A 134 -1.95 1.42 -4.80
N LEU A 135 -3.25 1.18 -4.60
CA LEU A 135 -4.28 1.47 -5.59
C LEU A 135 -4.35 2.96 -5.94
N ARG A 136 -4.31 3.85 -4.95
CA ARG A 136 -4.25 5.30 -5.20
C ARG A 136 -3.00 5.70 -5.98
N ALA A 137 -1.87 5.05 -5.73
CA ALA A 137 -0.65 5.31 -6.49
C ALA A 137 -0.82 4.91 -7.95
N ARG A 138 -1.43 3.74 -8.22
CA ARG A 138 -1.77 3.30 -9.59
C ARG A 138 -2.76 4.26 -10.27
N GLU A 139 -3.81 4.69 -9.59
CA GLU A 139 -4.77 5.65 -10.13
C GLU A 139 -4.11 6.98 -10.52
N ARG A 140 -3.17 7.48 -9.70
CA ARG A 140 -2.41 8.69 -10.02
C ARG A 140 -1.51 8.50 -11.24
N GLU A 141 -0.81 7.37 -11.31
CA GLU A 141 0.04 7.06 -12.47
C GLU A 141 -0.80 6.91 -13.74
N ALA A 142 -1.96 6.26 -13.66
CA ALA A 142 -2.90 6.14 -14.77
C ALA A 142 -3.49 7.49 -15.19
N ALA A 143 -3.78 8.39 -14.25
CA ALA A 143 -4.24 9.74 -14.56
C ALA A 143 -3.18 10.55 -15.31
N VAL A 144 -1.91 10.48 -14.87
CA VAL A 144 -0.78 11.13 -15.57
C VAL A 144 -0.61 10.54 -16.97
N ALA A 145 -0.65 9.22 -17.11
CA ALA A 145 -0.54 8.56 -18.42
C ALA A 145 -1.71 8.88 -19.37
N ALA A 146 -2.93 9.07 -18.83
CA ALA A 146 -4.10 9.45 -19.62
C ALA A 146 -4.00 10.87 -20.16
N GLU A 147 -3.42 11.81 -19.39
CA GLU A 147 -3.11 13.16 -19.88
C GLU A 147 -2.09 13.13 -21.03
N GLU A 148 -1.19 12.15 -21.03
CA GLU A 148 -0.21 11.91 -22.10
C GLU A 148 -0.76 11.10 -23.30
N GLY A 149 -2.07 10.82 -23.33
CA GLY A 149 -2.73 10.11 -24.44
C GLY A 149 -2.64 8.58 -24.37
N GLY A 150 -2.27 8.01 -23.22
CA GLY A 150 -2.29 6.57 -22.99
C GLY A 150 -3.71 6.01 -22.78
N ALA A 151 -4.04 4.92 -23.47
CA ALA A 151 -5.30 4.21 -23.27
C ALA A 151 -5.34 3.55 -21.88
N GLY A 152 -6.18 4.08 -20.99
CA GLY A 152 -6.33 3.58 -19.62
C GLY A 152 -7.19 2.32 -19.55
N ALA A 153 -6.62 1.22 -19.08
CA ALA A 153 -7.33 -0.04 -18.87
C ALA A 153 -6.85 -0.77 -17.59
N GLU A 154 -7.22 -0.29 -16.40
CA GLU A 154 -6.94 -1.00 -15.11
C GLU A 154 -8.05 -0.87 -14.04
N GLY A 155 -9.27 -0.47 -14.42
CA GLY A 155 -10.36 -0.25 -13.45
C GLY A 155 -10.85 -1.52 -12.72
N GLY A 156 -10.77 -2.68 -13.37
CA GLY A 156 -11.20 -3.97 -12.79
C GLY A 156 -10.25 -4.50 -11.71
N ASP A 157 -8.99 -4.05 -11.75
CA ASP A 157 -7.89 -4.60 -10.97
C ASP A 157 -7.98 -4.21 -9.48
N ALA A 158 -8.56 -3.04 -9.21
CA ALA A 158 -8.67 -2.52 -7.85
C ALA A 158 -9.60 -3.36 -6.97
N LEU A 159 -10.72 -3.84 -7.53
CA LEU A 159 -11.70 -4.61 -6.77
C LEU A 159 -11.16 -5.98 -6.39
N GLU A 160 -10.44 -6.65 -7.28
CA GLU A 160 -9.88 -7.98 -7.01
C GLU A 160 -8.83 -7.95 -5.89
N LEU A 161 -7.98 -6.93 -5.86
CA LEU A 161 -7.03 -6.73 -4.75
C LEU A 161 -7.74 -6.48 -3.43
N LEU A 162 -8.79 -5.66 -3.44
CA LEU A 162 -9.57 -5.36 -2.23
C LEU A 162 -10.35 -6.58 -1.70
N ARG A 163 -10.70 -7.56 -2.54
CA ARG A 163 -11.28 -8.83 -2.09
C ARG A 163 -10.33 -9.70 -1.27
N LEU A 164 -9.02 -9.50 -1.41
CA LEU A 164 -8.02 -10.24 -0.65
C LEU A 164 -7.92 -9.74 0.81
N VAL A 165 -8.43 -8.55 1.10
CA VAL A 165 -8.46 -8.00 2.46
C VAL A 165 -9.56 -8.68 3.29
N ARG A 166 -9.20 -9.14 4.48
CA ARG A 166 -10.11 -9.89 5.36
C ARG A 166 -10.93 -8.94 6.22
N TYR A 167 -11.91 -8.28 5.63
CA TYR A 167 -12.80 -7.31 6.32
C TYR A 167 -13.38 -7.77 7.68
N PRO A 168 -13.72 -9.07 7.94
CA PRO A 168 -14.17 -9.50 9.27
C PRO A 168 -13.15 -9.26 10.40
N HIS A 169 -11.87 -9.16 10.08
CA HIS A 169 -10.79 -8.96 11.04
C HIS A 169 -10.39 -7.49 11.20
N MET A 170 -11.09 -6.57 10.53
CA MET A 170 -10.89 -5.13 10.67
C MET A 170 -11.72 -4.60 11.84
N SER A 171 -11.25 -3.53 12.49
CA SER A 171 -12.01 -2.94 13.59
C SER A 171 -13.22 -2.15 13.07
N ALA A 172 -14.36 -2.26 13.73
CA ALA A 172 -15.59 -1.57 13.32
C ALA A 172 -15.42 -0.04 13.22
N ASN A 173 -14.67 0.55 14.17
CA ASN A 173 -14.35 1.98 14.13
C ASN A 173 -13.52 2.35 12.90
N PHE A 174 -12.56 1.52 12.50
CA PHE A 174 -11.76 1.76 11.31
C PHE A 174 -12.59 1.62 10.04
N LEU A 175 -13.44 0.59 9.96
CA LEU A 175 -14.36 0.42 8.83
C LEU A 175 -15.28 1.63 8.66
N ALA A 176 -15.85 2.13 9.75
CA ALA A 176 -16.74 3.28 9.72
C ALA A 176 -16.01 4.61 9.42
N ALA A 177 -14.87 4.86 10.05
CA ALA A 177 -14.20 6.16 10.01
C ALA A 177 -13.17 6.32 8.88
N VAL A 178 -12.63 5.22 8.37
CA VAL A 178 -11.56 5.24 7.34
C VAL A 178 -12.03 4.54 6.09
N ALA A 179 -12.40 3.26 6.19
CA ALA A 179 -12.72 2.44 5.03
C ALA A 179 -13.97 2.96 4.28
N GLY A 180 -15.02 3.37 5.00
CA GLY A 180 -16.25 3.92 4.40
C GLY A 180 -16.08 5.25 3.66
N HIS A 181 -14.97 5.96 3.89
CA HIS A 181 -14.62 7.18 3.15
C HIS A 181 -13.79 6.90 1.89
N GLU A 182 -13.33 5.66 1.70
CA GLU A 182 -12.56 5.30 0.53
C GLU A 182 -13.45 5.09 -0.70
N GLN A 183 -13.24 5.91 -1.73
CA GLN A 183 -14.06 5.87 -2.96
C GLN A 183 -14.00 4.50 -3.65
N LEU A 184 -12.85 3.84 -3.61
CA LEU A 184 -12.64 2.51 -4.16
C LEU A 184 -13.53 1.45 -3.48
N LEU A 185 -13.65 1.50 -2.15
CA LEU A 185 -14.50 0.58 -1.40
C LEU A 185 -15.98 0.81 -1.63
N ARG A 186 -16.40 2.06 -1.86
CA ARG A 186 -17.80 2.35 -2.17
C ARG A 186 -18.27 1.69 -3.45
N ARG A 187 -17.35 1.38 -4.38
CA ARG A 187 -17.64 0.64 -5.61
C ARG A 187 -17.63 -0.88 -5.39
N HIS A 188 -17.18 -1.36 -4.23
CA HIS A 188 -17.03 -2.78 -3.95
C HIS A 188 -18.36 -3.41 -3.49
N PRO A 189 -18.89 -4.43 -4.19
CA PRO A 189 -20.19 -5.01 -3.89
C PRO A 189 -20.24 -5.60 -2.47
N ASP A 190 -19.19 -6.33 -2.06
CA ASP A 190 -19.17 -7.00 -0.75
C ASP A 190 -19.05 -6.03 0.43
N PHE A 191 -18.62 -4.79 0.19
CA PHE A 191 -18.58 -3.76 1.22
C PHE A 191 -19.96 -3.12 1.43
N GLN A 192 -20.76 -2.99 0.36
CA GLN A 192 -22.12 -2.46 0.43
C GLN A 192 -23.09 -3.45 1.08
N THR A 193 -22.90 -4.76 0.86
CA THR A 193 -23.80 -5.79 1.39
C THR A 193 -23.57 -6.11 2.86
N ARG A 194 -22.39 -5.77 3.41
CA ARG A 194 -22.13 -5.90 4.84
C ARG A 194 -22.76 -4.71 5.55
N PRO A 195 -23.85 -4.92 6.29
CA PRO A 195 -24.42 -3.84 7.05
C PRO A 195 -23.34 -3.40 8.05
N ILE A 196 -22.99 -2.11 8.05
CA ILE A 196 -22.33 -1.46 9.20
C ILE A 196 -23.34 -1.38 10.38
N ALA A 197 -24.31 -2.31 10.44
CA ALA A 197 -25.47 -2.28 11.29
C ALA A 197 -25.20 -2.90 12.67
N ASP A 198 -24.11 -3.66 12.84
CA ASP A 198 -23.60 -3.99 14.17
C ASP A 198 -22.74 -2.84 14.71
N ARG A 199 -23.20 -1.59 14.50
CA ARG A 199 -22.72 -0.45 15.27
C ARG A 199 -23.26 -0.69 16.68
N PRO A 200 -22.42 -1.04 17.66
CA PRO A 200 -22.96 -1.39 18.94
C PRO A 200 -23.64 -0.14 19.52
N PRO A 201 -24.88 -0.26 20.04
CA PRO A 201 -25.75 0.88 20.33
C PRO A 201 -25.16 1.86 21.36
N HIS A 202 -24.11 1.49 22.07
CA HIS A 202 -23.41 2.33 23.04
C HIS A 202 -22.57 3.47 22.43
N LEU A 203 -22.30 3.48 21.11
CA LEU A 203 -21.71 4.62 20.41
C LEU A 203 -22.75 5.54 19.74
N ALA A 204 -24.05 5.20 19.83
CA ALA A 204 -25.08 6.19 19.60
C ALA A 204 -24.96 7.21 20.73
N ARG A 205 -24.33 8.35 20.41
CA ARG A 205 -24.20 9.54 21.26
C ARG A 205 -25.47 9.65 22.10
N PRO A 206 -25.41 9.60 23.45
CA PRO A 206 -26.59 9.88 24.24
C PRO A 206 -27.07 11.26 23.77
N ARG A 207 -28.27 11.32 23.19
CA ARG A 207 -28.99 12.57 23.05
C ARG A 207 -29.16 13.06 24.48
N GLY A 208 -28.23 13.89 24.93
CA GLY A 208 -28.29 14.49 26.24
C GLY A 208 -29.67 15.15 26.38
N PRO A 209 -30.37 14.95 27.50
CA PRO A 209 -31.58 15.71 27.76
C PRO A 209 -31.21 17.19 27.66
N SER A 210 -32.02 17.95 26.93
CA SER A 210 -31.96 19.39 26.85
C SER A 210 -31.90 19.99 28.26
N CYS A 211 -30.71 20.37 28.71
CA CYS A 211 -30.55 21.18 29.91
C CYS A 211 -31.10 22.57 29.60
N HIS A 212 -32.31 22.85 30.08
CA HIS A 212 -32.81 24.20 30.24
C HIS A 212 -31.86 25.01 31.14
N PRO A 213 -31.64 26.31 30.86
CA PRO A 213 -30.86 27.17 31.72
C PRO A 213 -31.75 27.65 32.87
N SER A 214 -31.63 27.03 34.04
CA SER A 214 -32.10 27.63 35.29
C SER A 214 -30.89 28.20 36.00
N GLY A 215 -30.76 29.53 35.94
CA GLY A 215 -29.72 30.27 36.62
C GLY A 215 -29.86 30.16 38.13
N VAL A 216 -28.75 29.85 38.79
CA VAL A 216 -28.50 30.23 40.18
C VAL A 216 -27.03 30.65 40.24
N ALA A 217 -26.82 31.93 40.48
CA ALA A 217 -25.52 32.50 40.74
C ALA A 217 -25.06 32.10 42.15
N ASP A 218 -23.84 31.59 42.27
CA ASP A 218 -23.17 31.41 43.55
C ASP A 218 -21.83 32.17 43.54
N PRO A 219 -21.67 33.23 44.36
CA PRO A 219 -20.42 33.99 44.45
C PRO A 219 -19.70 33.66 45.76
N ARG A 220 -18.67 32.81 45.69
CA ARG A 220 -17.50 32.70 46.61
C ARG A 220 -16.68 31.48 46.11
N GLY A 221 -15.53 31.63 45.49
CA GLY A 221 -14.31 32.22 46.05
C GLY A 221 -13.47 31.11 46.67
N GLY A 222 -12.45 30.62 45.95
CA GLY A 222 -11.52 29.63 46.50
C GLY A 222 -10.50 29.11 45.49
N ARG A 223 -9.37 29.81 45.38
CA ARG A 223 -8.17 29.46 44.59
C ARG A 223 -7.76 28.00 44.75
N LEU A 224 -7.51 27.33 43.62
CA LEU A 224 -6.67 26.13 43.56
C LEU A 224 -5.49 26.37 42.62
N LEU A 225 -4.31 26.08 43.16
CA LEU A 225 -2.98 26.21 42.58
C LEU A 225 -2.79 25.30 41.34
N PRO A 226 -1.85 25.63 40.44
CA PRO A 226 -1.58 24.82 39.25
C PRO A 226 -0.80 23.56 39.64
N ARG A 227 -1.44 22.40 39.53
CA ARG A 227 -0.77 21.10 39.67
C ARG A 227 -0.13 20.75 38.32
N ALA A 228 1.18 20.96 38.22
CA ALA A 228 2.00 20.39 37.18
C ALA A 228 1.92 18.85 37.28
N ARG A 229 1.28 18.22 36.29
CA ARG A 229 1.42 16.79 36.01
C ARG A 229 1.94 16.68 34.59
N GLY A 230 3.24 16.38 34.47
CA GLY A 230 3.76 15.73 33.29
C GLY A 230 3.08 14.37 33.18
N SER A 231 2.14 14.25 32.25
CA SER A 231 1.81 12.95 31.68
C SER A 231 2.51 12.90 30.34
N GLU A 232 3.57 12.10 30.27
CA GLU A 232 4.04 11.56 29.01
C GLU A 232 2.83 10.96 28.31
N GLY A 233 2.39 11.62 27.24
CA GLY A 233 1.25 11.18 26.46
C GLY A 233 1.61 9.84 25.87
N ALA A 234 0.95 8.79 26.34
CA ALA A 234 0.81 7.55 25.61
C ALA A 234 0.17 7.91 24.26
N THR A 235 1.02 8.14 23.25
CA THR A 235 0.62 8.24 21.87
C THR A 235 -0.01 6.91 21.51
N SER A 236 -1.35 6.90 21.46
CA SER A 236 -2.11 5.76 20.98
C SER A 236 -1.50 5.28 19.67
N ALA A 237 -1.11 4.01 19.61
CA ALA A 237 -0.57 3.35 18.42
C ALA A 237 -1.51 3.45 17.21
N PHE A 238 -2.75 3.92 17.40
CA PHE A 238 -3.70 4.23 16.34
C PHE A 238 -3.31 5.49 15.53
N THR A 239 -2.61 6.45 16.13
CA THR A 239 -2.21 7.70 15.47
C THR A 239 -0.82 7.66 14.83
N SER A 240 -0.01 6.63 15.09
CA SER A 240 1.36 6.52 14.58
C SER A 240 1.48 6.03 13.13
N TYR A 241 0.40 5.49 12.55
CA TYR A 241 0.41 4.96 11.17
C TYR A 241 0.00 5.96 10.10
N ILE A 242 -0.59 7.09 10.50
CA ILE A 242 -0.88 8.18 9.57
C ILE A 242 0.42 8.97 9.44
N ALA A 243 0.97 9.06 8.21
CA ALA A 243 2.11 9.94 7.98
C ALA A 243 1.78 11.32 8.57
N ARG A 244 2.75 11.95 9.26
CA ARG A 244 2.50 13.19 10.01
C ARG A 244 1.77 14.24 9.15
N ASP A 245 2.06 14.26 7.86
CA ASP A 245 1.44 15.11 6.84
C ASP A 245 -0.01 14.72 6.51
N ASP A 246 -0.33 13.43 6.48
CA ASP A 246 -1.71 12.93 6.32
C ASP A 246 -2.57 13.21 7.55
N LEU A 247 -1.97 13.21 8.75
CA LEU A 247 -2.67 13.53 10.01
C LEU A 247 -3.02 15.01 10.06
N HIS A 248 -2.08 15.89 9.70
CA HIS A 248 -2.34 17.32 9.57
C HIS A 248 -3.39 17.59 8.49
N THR A 249 -3.37 16.86 7.37
CA THR A 249 -4.37 16.98 6.31
C THR A 249 -5.76 16.55 6.79
N ALA A 250 -5.86 15.45 7.54
CA ALA A 250 -7.11 14.97 8.12
C ALA A 250 -7.65 15.95 9.18
N ILE A 251 -6.80 16.48 10.06
CA ILE A 251 -7.18 17.47 11.08
C ILE A 251 -7.66 18.77 10.43
N SER A 252 -6.97 19.25 9.39
CA SER A 252 -7.36 20.46 8.64
C SER A 252 -8.71 20.27 7.93
N LYS A 253 -8.95 19.12 7.31
CA LYS A 253 -10.26 18.81 6.70
C LYS A 253 -11.39 18.73 7.74
N TYR A 254 -11.11 18.15 8.90
CA TYR A 254 -12.09 18.08 9.99
C TYR A 254 -12.43 19.47 10.53
N ARG A 255 -11.44 20.34 10.74
CA ARG A 255 -11.66 21.73 11.16
C ARG A 255 -12.45 22.53 10.11
N ALA A 256 -12.12 22.38 8.83
CA ALA A 256 -12.84 23.05 7.75
C ALA A 256 -14.30 22.60 7.63
N SER A 257 -14.60 21.33 7.89
CA SER A 257 -15.98 20.82 7.89
C SER A 257 -16.77 21.32 9.10
N SER A 258 -16.15 21.42 10.27
CA SER A 258 -16.84 21.82 11.51
C SER A 258 -17.16 23.31 11.59
N CYS A 259 -16.55 24.15 10.75
CA CYS A 259 -16.86 25.58 10.67
C CYS A 259 -18.08 25.90 9.78
N ARG A 260 -18.56 24.95 8.97
CA ARG A 260 -19.74 25.16 8.10
C ARG A 260 -21.08 25.00 8.82
N ASP A 261 -21.10 24.25 9.93
CA ASP A 261 -22.32 23.97 10.69
C ASP A 261 -22.60 24.99 11.82
N ALA A 262 -21.77 26.04 11.95
CA ALA A 262 -21.88 27.04 13.01
C ALA A 262 -22.52 28.37 12.57
N THR A 263 -22.98 28.49 11.32
CA THR A 263 -23.51 29.73 10.75
C THR A 263 -24.90 29.60 10.12
N SER A 264 -25.69 28.60 10.50
CA SER A 264 -27.10 28.46 10.11
C SER A 264 -28.01 28.42 11.33
#